data_AF-A0A6G2JDF7-F1
#
_entry.id   AF-A0A6G2JDF7-F1
#
_cell.length_a   1.000
_cell.length_b   1.000
_cell.length_c   1.000
_cell.angle_alpha   90.00
_cell.angle_beta   90.00
_cell.angle_gamma   90.00
#
_symmetry.space_group_name_H-M   'P 1'
#
loop_
_entity.id
_entity.type
_entity.pdbx_description
1 polymer ?
#
loop_
_entity_poly.entity_id
_entity_poly.type
_entity_poly.pdbx_seq_one_letter_code
_entity_poly.pdbx_strand_id
1 'polypeptide(L)'
;MASKDGLTLGDLYRGLREQFAAAGVPEPEVSARRIAAEASGTSAAETALAPQTPMTVRMVAHADAMAARRVAGEPLQYVLGSWGFRRLDLAVDSRALIPRPETEVVAGIAIDWLNGRARHRHPAGLNAADLGTGCGAIALSIAYEVPHALVFATDSSADALALAAANLAGLGSAATRVSLHQGNWFEALAGVQDPHAEGRAAGPLRGRLDLVVSNPPYVADGEVLAPDIDDWEPHEALYAGPDGLSALRTVVRDARGWLAPGGLLVLELGATQAQAAAAMATARGYEYVRIERDLAGSERVLVASRPQSEPDDLELSAAVEWLREGGFVVAPTDTLCGIMARYADPGAVARVCEAKERPRTEPMPILVSGLAQADELVELGPAARALAQRHWPGGLTLVAKRRGGPDPLHGRETLGVRAPALGWLRWLIDDIGPVTGTSANRHGAQTPAEAHAAAASLAVQPGIGCVIGGTAPGGVASTVVDVTGDRPVVLREGAIGADSLQFPEIPNESGT
;
A
#
# COMPACT_ATOMS: atom_id res chain seq x y z
N MET A 1 56.87 17.01 31.10
CA MET A 1 56.42 16.00 32.09
C MET A 1 55.23 15.29 31.48
N ALA A 2 55.42 14.09 30.92
CA ALA A 2 54.33 13.29 30.38
C ALA A 2 53.44 12.84 31.54
N SER A 3 52.13 13.04 31.41
CA SER A 3 51.15 12.55 32.39
C SER A 3 51.36 11.04 32.60
N LYS A 4 51.42 10.62 33.87
CA LYS A 4 51.50 9.21 34.29
C LYS A 4 50.16 8.48 34.16
N ASP A 5 49.11 9.18 33.75
CA ASP A 5 47.76 8.65 33.66
C ASP A 5 47.49 8.29 32.19
N GLY A 6 47.25 7.01 31.92
CA GLY A 6 46.95 6.50 30.58
C GLY A 6 45.66 7.10 29.99
N LEU A 7 45.43 6.90 28.69
CA LEU A 7 44.24 7.42 28.01
C LEU A 7 42.96 6.89 28.67
N THR A 8 42.04 7.79 29.02
CA THR A 8 40.74 7.43 29.58
C THR A 8 39.65 7.41 28.52
N LEU A 9 38.51 6.77 28.81
CA LEU A 9 37.32 6.78 27.94
C LEU A 9 36.82 8.21 27.66
N GLY A 10 36.90 9.10 28.66
CA GLY A 10 36.58 10.52 28.50
C GLY A 10 37.56 11.25 27.58
N ASP A 11 38.84 10.90 27.59
CA ASP A 11 39.83 11.45 26.66
C ASP A 11 39.56 10.98 25.23
N LEU A 12 39.28 9.69 25.03
CA LEU A 12 38.92 9.13 23.72
C LEU A 12 37.67 9.81 23.15
N TYR A 13 36.60 9.92 23.94
CA TYR A 13 35.36 10.59 23.50
C TYR A 13 35.62 12.04 23.06
N ARG A 14 36.40 12.81 23.85
CA ARG A 14 36.72 14.20 23.48
C ARG A 14 37.52 14.27 22.20
N GLY A 15 38.53 13.42 22.04
CA GLY A 15 39.35 13.35 20.83
C GLY A 15 38.54 13.02 19.59
N LEU A 16 37.68 11.99 19.66
CA LEU A 16 36.77 11.61 18.58
C LEU A 16 35.82 12.75 18.21
N ARG A 17 35.22 13.42 19.20
CA ARG A 17 34.30 14.53 18.97
C ARG A 17 34.99 15.68 18.24
N GLU A 18 36.19 16.05 18.66
CA GLU A 18 36.98 17.10 18.02
C GLU A 18 37.38 16.72 16.59
N GLN A 19 37.79 15.47 16.38
CA GLN A 19 38.09 14.94 15.04
C GLN A 19 36.88 15.00 14.11
N PHE A 20 35.71 14.54 14.57
CA PHE A 20 34.48 14.54 13.78
C PHE A 20 33.97 15.95 13.49
N ALA A 21 34.05 16.85 14.46
CA ALA A 21 33.71 18.27 14.25
C ALA A 21 34.63 18.92 13.21
N ALA A 22 35.95 18.65 13.28
CA ALA A 22 36.92 19.17 12.31
C ALA A 22 36.73 18.60 10.91
N ALA A 23 36.27 17.35 10.79
CA ALA A 23 35.99 16.68 9.53
C ALA A 23 34.59 17.00 8.96
N GLY A 24 33.75 17.76 9.67
CA GLY A 24 32.39 18.09 9.23
C GLY A 24 31.42 16.89 9.26
N VAL A 25 31.70 15.88 10.09
CA VAL A 25 30.82 14.72 10.27
C VAL A 25 29.50 15.17 10.91
N PRO A 26 28.34 14.76 10.39
CA PRO A 26 27.04 15.02 11.01
C PRO A 26 26.95 14.45 12.43
N GLU A 27 26.37 15.22 13.35
CA GLU A 27 26.19 14.85 14.76
C GLU A 27 27.48 14.29 15.42
N PRO A 28 28.56 15.10 15.50
CA PRO A 28 29.86 14.62 15.94
C PRO A 28 29.85 14.08 17.38
N GLU A 29 29.02 14.65 18.26
CA GLU A 29 28.83 14.17 19.63
C GLU A 29 28.22 12.77 19.69
N VAL A 30 27.22 12.49 18.84
CA VAL A 30 26.53 11.19 18.79
C VAL A 30 27.48 10.13 18.25
N SER A 31 28.16 10.44 17.14
CA SER A 31 29.17 9.58 16.54
C SER A 31 30.30 9.24 17.53
N ALA A 32 30.87 10.26 18.18
CA ALA A 32 31.94 10.07 19.17
C ALA A 32 31.49 9.22 20.36
N ARG A 33 30.28 9.46 20.89
CA ARG A 33 29.77 8.71 22.03
C ARG A 33 29.53 7.25 21.69
N ARG A 34 28.95 6.97 20.52
CA ARG A 34 28.66 5.60 20.08
C ARG A 34 29.93 4.82 19.78
N ILE A 35 30.88 5.42 19.04
CA ILE A 35 32.16 4.78 18.71
C ILE A 35 33.00 4.53 19.97
N ALA A 36 33.02 5.47 20.92
CA ALA A 36 33.72 5.27 22.18
C ALA A 36 33.11 4.12 22.99
N ALA A 37 31.77 4.07 23.09
CA ALA A 37 31.03 3.04 23.79
C ALA A 37 31.28 1.64 23.20
N GLU A 38 31.19 1.52 21.87
CA GLU A 38 31.46 0.27 21.14
C GLU A 38 32.91 -0.17 21.35
N ALA A 39 33.86 0.74 21.21
CA ALA A 39 35.27 0.43 21.35
C ALA A 39 35.65 -0.06 22.76
N SER A 40 34.99 0.44 23.81
CA SER A 40 35.21 0.03 25.19
C SER A 40 34.35 -1.16 25.64
N GLY A 41 33.35 -1.59 24.84
CA GLY A 41 32.37 -2.60 25.25
C GLY A 41 31.45 -2.13 26.38
N THR A 42 31.25 -0.82 26.50
CA THR A 42 30.36 -0.21 27.50
C THR A 42 29.14 0.40 26.82
N SER A 43 28.04 0.55 27.53
CA SER A 43 26.90 1.33 27.04
C SER A 43 27.22 2.83 26.96
N ALA A 44 26.44 3.56 26.17
CA ALA A 44 26.53 5.03 26.10
C ALA A 44 26.28 5.71 27.45
N ALA A 45 25.45 5.12 28.32
CA ALA A 45 25.20 5.62 29.67
C ALA A 45 26.43 5.41 30.57
N GLU A 46 27.05 4.23 30.51
CA GLU A 46 28.29 3.94 31.25
C GLU A 46 29.45 4.84 30.81
N THR A 47 29.52 5.16 29.51
CA THR A 47 30.51 6.11 28.97
C THR A 47 30.42 7.48 29.66
N ALA A 48 29.21 7.97 29.93
CA ALA A 48 29.01 9.24 30.61
C ALA A 48 29.26 9.17 32.13
N LEU A 49 28.97 8.03 32.74
CA LEU A 49 29.05 7.83 34.20
C LEU A 49 30.46 7.45 34.67
N ALA A 50 31.29 6.86 33.80
CA ALA A 50 32.64 6.39 34.14
C ALA A 50 33.72 6.93 33.17
N PRO A 51 33.86 8.26 33.01
CA PRO A 51 34.82 8.84 32.05
C PRO A 51 36.28 8.52 32.38
N GLN A 52 36.59 8.13 33.61
CA GLN A 52 37.93 7.78 34.09
C GLN A 52 38.33 6.33 33.77
N THR A 53 37.48 5.57 33.07
CA THR A 53 37.77 4.17 32.68
C THR A 53 39.04 4.13 31.83
N PRO A 54 40.09 3.38 32.23
CA PRO A 54 41.32 3.28 31.45
C PRO A 54 41.10 2.53 30.13
N MET A 55 41.62 3.06 29.03
CA MET A 55 41.51 2.45 27.71
C MET A 55 42.73 1.57 27.41
N THR A 56 42.48 0.38 26.87
CA THR A 56 43.54 -0.49 26.36
C THR A 56 43.95 -0.06 24.94
N VAL A 57 45.17 -0.43 24.52
CA VAL A 57 45.66 -0.20 23.16
C VAL A 57 44.70 -0.79 22.11
N ARG A 58 44.10 -1.97 22.39
CA ARG A 58 43.15 -2.62 21.49
C ARG A 58 41.87 -1.80 21.33
N MET A 59 41.35 -1.24 22.42
CA MET A 59 40.14 -0.41 22.40
C MET A 59 40.39 0.87 21.59
N VAL A 60 41.53 1.54 21.80
CA VAL A 60 41.91 2.75 21.04
C VAL A 60 42.04 2.43 19.56
N ALA A 61 42.77 1.36 19.21
CA ALA A 61 42.93 0.96 17.81
C ALA A 61 41.58 0.61 17.13
N HIS A 62 40.64 0.04 17.89
CA HIS A 62 39.30 -0.25 17.38
C HIS A 62 38.49 1.04 17.14
N ALA A 63 38.56 2.00 18.07
CA ALA A 63 37.95 3.31 17.92
C ALA A 63 38.52 4.09 16.72
N ASP A 64 39.84 4.08 16.54
CA ASP A 64 40.52 4.75 15.43
C ASP A 64 40.10 4.17 14.07
N ALA A 65 39.95 2.85 13.98
CA ALA A 65 39.46 2.18 12.76
C ALA A 65 38.02 2.58 12.42
N MET A 66 37.14 2.65 13.42
CA MET A 66 35.77 3.14 13.24
C MET A 66 35.73 4.63 12.88
N ALA A 67 36.56 5.46 13.53
CA ALA A 67 36.64 6.89 13.27
C ALA A 67 37.10 7.18 11.84
N ALA A 68 38.07 6.42 11.33
CA ALA A 68 38.54 6.56 9.95
C ALA A 68 37.41 6.30 8.93
N ARG A 69 36.62 5.24 9.14
CA ARG A 69 35.43 4.94 8.32
C ARG A 69 34.38 6.03 8.41
N ARG A 70 34.06 6.51 9.62
CA ARG A 70 33.07 7.57 9.81
C ARG A 70 33.49 8.89 9.16
N VAL A 71 34.77 9.25 9.24
CA VAL A 71 35.33 10.44 8.57
C VAL A 71 35.28 10.31 7.04
N ALA A 72 35.37 9.09 6.51
CA ALA A 72 35.21 8.84 5.07
C ALA A 72 33.75 8.94 4.58
N GLY A 73 32.80 9.26 5.47
CA GLY A 73 31.39 9.44 5.14
C GLY A 73 30.51 8.23 5.44
N GLU A 74 31.10 7.08 5.82
CA GLU A 74 30.32 5.86 6.08
C GLU A 74 29.31 6.06 7.22
N PRO A 75 28.04 5.66 7.07
CA PRO A 75 27.02 5.77 8.10
C PRO A 75 27.46 5.20 9.44
N LEU A 76 27.13 5.89 10.53
CA LEU A 76 27.49 5.47 11.88
C LEU A 76 27.04 4.03 12.18
N GLN A 77 25.86 3.65 11.69
CA GLN A 77 25.28 2.33 11.90
C GLN A 77 26.11 1.23 11.25
N TYR A 78 26.56 1.42 10.00
CA TYR A 78 27.47 0.49 9.33
C TYR A 78 28.87 0.47 9.96
N VAL A 79 29.34 1.63 10.45
CA VAL A 79 30.59 1.72 11.20
C VAL A 79 30.55 0.83 12.45
N LEU A 80 29.44 0.87 13.19
CA LEU A 80 29.23 0.06 14.40
C LEU A 80 28.93 -1.41 14.06
N GLY A 81 28.24 -1.68 12.95
CA GLY A 81 27.90 -3.03 12.50
C GLY A 81 26.67 -3.64 13.17
N SER A 82 26.11 -3.01 14.21
CA SER A 82 24.80 -3.35 14.76
C SER A 82 23.98 -2.11 15.09
N TRP A 83 22.65 -2.27 15.07
CA TRP A 83 21.71 -1.23 15.41
C TRP A 83 20.45 -1.79 16.06
N GLY A 84 19.98 -1.08 17.10
CA GLY A 84 18.74 -1.41 17.78
C GLY A 84 17.53 -1.16 16.87
N PHE A 85 16.64 -2.14 16.81
CA PHE A 85 15.33 -2.02 16.18
C PHE A 85 14.30 -2.73 17.05
N ARG A 86 13.36 -1.98 17.61
CA ARG A 86 12.37 -2.46 18.58
C ARG A 86 13.05 -3.20 19.75
N ARG A 87 12.79 -4.50 19.89
CA ARG A 87 13.35 -5.36 20.96
C ARG A 87 14.61 -6.12 20.53
N LEU A 88 15.11 -5.86 19.33
CA LEU A 88 16.22 -6.57 18.72
C LEU A 88 17.43 -5.65 18.57
N ASP A 89 18.62 -6.23 18.62
CA ASP A 89 19.85 -5.63 18.11
C ASP A 89 20.21 -6.39 16.84
N LEU A 90 20.22 -5.70 15.71
CA LEU A 90 20.37 -6.30 14.38
C LEU A 90 21.73 -5.93 13.82
N ALA A 91 22.44 -6.90 13.25
CA ALA A 91 23.56 -6.62 12.39
C ALA A 91 23.10 -5.77 11.19
N VAL A 92 23.89 -4.75 10.87
CA VAL A 92 23.65 -3.81 9.77
C VAL A 92 24.95 -3.53 9.03
N ASP A 93 24.88 -3.55 7.70
CA ASP A 93 25.99 -3.17 6.81
C ASP A 93 25.43 -2.79 5.43
N SER A 94 26.30 -2.42 4.50
CA SER A 94 25.96 -1.91 3.17
C SER A 94 25.17 -2.88 2.27
N ARG A 95 24.88 -4.10 2.73
CA ARG A 95 24.02 -5.05 2.00
C ARG A 95 22.52 -4.72 2.08
N ALA A 96 22.09 -3.90 3.03
CA ALA A 96 20.68 -3.55 3.19
C ALA A 96 20.48 -2.16 3.80
N LEU A 97 19.29 -1.58 3.60
CA LEU A 97 18.86 -0.33 4.22
C LEU A 97 19.05 -0.36 5.74
N ILE A 98 19.56 0.72 6.33
CA ILE A 98 19.65 0.87 7.78
C ILE A 98 18.21 0.98 8.34
N PRO A 99 17.83 0.19 9.37
CA PRO A 99 16.49 0.31 9.97
C PRO A 99 16.21 1.72 10.49
N ARG A 100 15.06 2.29 10.10
CA ARG A 100 14.67 3.64 10.48
C ARG A 100 13.72 3.63 11.68
N PRO A 101 13.74 4.68 12.54
CA PRO A 101 12.81 4.80 13.67
C PRO A 101 11.34 4.76 13.24
N GLU A 102 11.00 5.35 12.10
CA GLU A 102 9.65 5.35 11.53
C GLU A 102 9.17 3.93 11.22
N THR A 103 10.08 3.06 10.77
CA THR A 103 9.80 1.64 10.48
C THR A 103 9.43 0.86 11.75
N GLU A 104 9.82 1.30 12.95
CA GLU A 104 9.35 0.68 14.19
C GLU A 104 7.85 0.86 14.42
N VAL A 105 7.27 1.97 13.92
CA VAL A 105 5.82 2.24 13.96
C VAL A 105 5.09 1.28 13.03
N VAL A 106 5.62 1.07 11.82
CA VAL A 106 5.09 0.10 10.84
C VAL A 106 5.05 -1.31 11.43
N ALA A 107 6.18 -1.77 11.97
CA ALA A 107 6.27 -3.06 12.65
C ALA A 107 5.35 -3.13 13.88
N GLY A 108 5.22 -2.04 14.65
CA GLY A 108 4.32 -1.95 15.79
C GLY A 108 2.85 -2.16 15.43
N ILE A 109 2.37 -1.46 14.41
CA ILE A 109 1.00 -1.60 13.89
C ILE A 109 0.72 -3.05 13.46
N ALA A 110 1.66 -3.65 12.72
CA ALA A 110 1.59 -5.05 12.28
C ALA A 110 1.51 -6.03 13.47
N ILE A 111 2.38 -5.87 14.46
CA ILE A 111 2.47 -6.73 15.65
C ILE A 111 1.20 -6.62 16.51
N ASP A 112 0.74 -5.39 16.77
CA ASP A 112 -0.45 -5.14 17.57
C ASP A 112 -1.70 -5.74 16.92
N TRP A 113 -1.82 -5.59 15.59
CA TRP A 113 -2.93 -6.18 14.85
C TRP A 113 -2.91 -7.71 14.86
N LEU A 114 -1.75 -8.34 14.63
CA LEU A 114 -1.60 -9.80 14.68
C LEU A 114 -1.96 -10.33 16.08
N ASN A 115 -1.45 -9.71 17.14
CA ASN A 115 -1.77 -10.07 18.52
C ASN A 115 -3.26 -9.88 18.85
N GLY A 116 -3.92 -8.88 18.26
CA GLY A 116 -5.37 -8.71 18.36
C GLY A 116 -6.14 -9.83 17.66
N ARG A 117 -5.77 -10.17 16.41
CA ARG A 117 -6.41 -11.20 15.59
C ARG A 117 -6.29 -12.59 16.21
N ALA A 118 -5.14 -12.89 16.82
CA ALA A 118 -4.87 -14.15 17.51
C ALA A 118 -5.84 -14.46 18.66
N ARG A 119 -6.41 -13.42 19.30
CA ARG A 119 -7.38 -13.58 20.39
C ARG A 119 -8.74 -14.07 19.89
N HIS A 120 -9.04 -13.89 18.60
CA HIS A 120 -10.34 -14.16 18.01
C HIS A 120 -10.36 -15.39 17.08
N ARG A 121 -9.19 -15.90 16.69
CA ARG A 121 -9.06 -17.16 15.94
C ARG A 121 -8.52 -18.28 16.81
N HIS A 122 -9.00 -19.50 16.58
CA HIS A 122 -8.35 -20.74 17.06
C HIS A 122 -6.87 -20.71 16.65
N PRO A 123 -5.92 -21.27 17.44
CA PRO A 123 -4.47 -21.14 17.23
C PRO A 123 -3.92 -21.94 16.03
N ALA A 124 -4.60 -21.90 14.89
CA ALA A 124 -3.94 -22.07 13.60
C ALA A 124 -3.09 -20.81 13.40
N GLY A 125 -1.78 -20.96 13.22
CA GLY A 125 -0.87 -19.81 13.21
C GLY A 125 -1.20 -18.82 12.09
N LEU A 126 -0.79 -17.58 12.31
CA LEU A 126 -1.07 -16.45 11.43
C LEU A 126 0.03 -16.37 10.37
N ASN A 127 -0.34 -16.21 9.11
CA ASN A 127 0.64 -16.05 8.03
C ASN A 127 0.91 -14.56 7.80
N ALA A 128 2.16 -14.12 7.95
CA ALA A 128 2.60 -12.76 7.69
C ALA A 128 3.68 -12.75 6.61
N ALA A 129 3.62 -11.82 5.65
CA ALA A 129 4.71 -11.59 4.71
C ALA A 129 5.34 -10.21 4.93
N ASP A 130 6.67 -10.17 4.92
CA ASP A 130 7.47 -8.95 4.91
C ASP A 130 8.15 -8.82 3.54
N LEU A 131 7.78 -7.78 2.78
CA LEU A 131 8.27 -7.60 1.41
C LEU A 131 9.38 -6.55 1.36
N GLY A 132 10.53 -6.91 0.78
CA GLY A 132 11.73 -6.07 0.85
C GLY A 132 12.29 -6.06 2.27
N THR A 133 12.54 -7.24 2.83
CA THR A 133 12.85 -7.41 4.26
C THR A 133 14.17 -6.76 4.69
N GLY A 134 15.09 -6.51 3.74
CA GLY A 134 16.40 -5.92 4.02
C GLY A 134 17.19 -6.77 5.01
N CYS A 135 17.59 -6.17 6.13
CA CYS A 135 18.27 -6.89 7.22
C CYS A 135 17.35 -7.76 8.09
N GLY A 136 16.06 -7.86 7.76
CA GLY A 136 15.06 -8.63 8.50
C GLY A 136 14.33 -7.84 9.60
N ALA A 137 14.45 -6.51 9.65
CA ALA A 137 14.01 -5.72 10.79
C ALA A 137 12.53 -5.95 11.18
N ILE A 138 11.62 -5.84 10.20
CA ILE A 138 10.19 -6.03 10.41
C ILE A 138 9.88 -7.51 10.65
N ALA A 139 10.31 -8.40 9.74
CA ALA A 139 10.06 -9.84 9.82
C ALA A 139 10.49 -10.47 11.16
N LEU A 140 11.71 -10.19 11.60
CA LEU A 140 12.27 -10.77 12.82
C LEU A 140 11.60 -10.19 14.07
N SER A 141 11.21 -8.91 14.04
CA SER A 141 10.43 -8.30 15.13
C SER A 141 9.05 -8.94 15.27
N ILE A 142 8.35 -9.20 14.15
CA ILE A 142 7.08 -9.93 14.16
C ILE A 142 7.28 -11.33 14.74
N ALA A 143 8.28 -12.07 14.27
CA ALA A 143 8.54 -13.43 14.75
C ALA A 143 8.91 -13.47 16.24
N TYR A 144 9.60 -12.46 16.75
CA TYR A 144 9.98 -12.34 18.15
C TYR A 144 8.79 -11.99 19.06
N GLU A 145 7.95 -11.05 18.64
CA GLU A 145 6.87 -10.49 19.47
C GLU A 145 5.50 -11.17 19.27
N VAL A 146 5.33 -12.00 18.23
CA VAL A 146 4.09 -12.73 17.92
C VAL A 146 4.37 -14.24 17.85
N PRO A 147 4.27 -14.99 18.98
CA PRO A 147 4.72 -16.38 19.07
C PRO A 147 4.02 -17.41 18.17
N HIS A 148 2.95 -17.03 17.48
CA HIS A 148 2.14 -17.90 16.63
C HIS A 148 2.08 -17.40 15.18
N ALA A 149 2.86 -16.38 14.83
CA ALA A 149 2.99 -15.92 13.45
C ALA A 149 4.09 -16.73 12.73
N LEU A 150 3.77 -17.21 11.53
CA LEU A 150 4.76 -17.62 10.54
C LEU A 150 5.04 -16.44 9.62
N VAL A 151 6.32 -16.14 9.44
CA VAL A 151 6.78 -14.97 8.71
C VAL A 151 7.51 -15.41 7.44
N PHE A 152 7.03 -14.93 6.31
CA PHE A 152 7.61 -15.12 4.99
C PHE A 152 8.28 -13.82 4.58
N ALA A 153 9.59 -13.74 4.77
CA ALA A 153 10.37 -12.56 4.44
C ALA A 153 10.92 -12.71 3.01
N THR A 154 10.72 -11.69 2.19
CA THR A 154 11.15 -11.68 0.79
C THR A 154 12.08 -10.51 0.51
N ASP A 155 13.05 -10.71 -0.37
CA ASP A 155 13.87 -9.62 -0.90
C ASP A 155 14.37 -9.98 -2.30
N SER A 156 14.54 -8.98 -3.18
CA SER A 156 15.18 -9.18 -4.48
C SER A 156 16.69 -9.42 -4.33
N SER A 157 17.27 -8.85 -3.27
CA SER A 157 18.71 -8.84 -3.03
C SER A 157 19.17 -10.09 -2.28
N ALA A 158 20.02 -10.90 -2.91
CA ALA A 158 20.66 -12.03 -2.23
C ALA A 158 21.53 -11.57 -1.05
N ASP A 159 22.16 -10.41 -1.18
CA ASP A 159 23.04 -9.84 -0.16
C ASP A 159 22.24 -9.37 1.07
N ALA A 160 21.10 -8.71 0.85
CA ALA A 160 20.19 -8.37 1.95
C ALA A 160 19.69 -9.62 2.67
N LEU A 161 19.28 -10.67 1.93
CA LEU A 161 18.86 -11.93 2.54
C LEU A 161 19.98 -12.64 3.29
N ALA A 162 21.24 -12.52 2.85
CA ALA A 162 22.37 -13.05 3.61
C ALA A 162 22.55 -12.32 4.94
N LEU A 163 22.31 -11.00 4.99
CA LEU A 163 22.30 -10.23 6.23
C LEU A 163 21.09 -10.61 7.12
N ALA A 164 19.89 -10.70 6.55
CA ALA A 164 18.70 -11.18 7.25
C ALA A 164 18.89 -12.58 7.84
N ALA A 165 19.56 -13.49 7.11
CA ALA A 165 19.89 -14.82 7.60
C ALA A 165 20.86 -14.80 8.79
N ALA A 166 21.84 -13.89 8.79
CA ALA A 166 22.74 -13.70 9.92
C ALA A 166 21.98 -13.22 11.17
N ASN A 167 21.08 -12.25 11.00
CA ASN A 167 20.21 -11.76 12.09
C ASN A 167 19.22 -12.84 12.57
N LEU A 168 18.65 -13.60 11.64
CA LEU A 168 17.75 -14.71 11.94
C LEU A 168 18.42 -15.77 12.81
N ALA A 169 19.69 -16.09 12.57
CA ALA A 169 20.44 -17.05 13.38
C ALA A 169 20.56 -16.63 14.86
N GLY A 170 20.52 -15.32 15.14
CA GLY A 170 20.55 -14.76 16.50
C GLY A 170 19.19 -14.76 17.22
N LEU A 171 18.08 -15.06 16.53
CA LEU A 171 16.71 -14.89 17.06
C LEU A 171 16.25 -16.03 18.02
N GLY A 172 17.05 -17.08 18.15
CA GLY A 172 16.71 -18.23 18.99
C GLY A 172 15.53 -19.05 18.46
N SER A 173 14.63 -19.52 19.32
CA SER A 173 13.53 -20.43 18.93
C SER A 173 12.52 -19.80 17.96
N ALA A 174 12.38 -18.47 17.98
CA ALA A 174 11.54 -17.72 17.05
C ALA A 174 12.00 -17.85 15.60
N ALA A 175 13.29 -18.16 15.36
CA ALA A 175 13.83 -18.33 14.02
C ALA A 175 13.15 -19.45 13.23
N THR A 176 12.61 -20.48 13.91
CA THR A 176 11.92 -21.61 13.27
C THR A 176 10.61 -21.20 12.57
N ARG A 177 10.12 -19.99 12.83
CA ARG A 177 8.89 -19.43 12.26
C ARG A 177 9.15 -18.44 11.14
N VAL A 178 10.40 -18.23 10.73
CA VAL A 178 10.76 -17.31 9.66
C VAL A 178 11.33 -18.10 8.49
N SER A 179 10.89 -17.76 7.29
CA SER A 179 11.45 -18.28 6.05
C SER A 179 11.85 -17.13 5.13
N LEU A 180 13.03 -17.24 4.52
CA LEU A 180 13.61 -16.24 3.63
C LEU A 180 13.43 -16.71 2.18
N HIS A 181 12.89 -15.86 1.32
CA HIS A 181 12.64 -16.18 -0.08
C HIS A 181 13.21 -15.09 -0.99
N GLN A 182 14.13 -15.47 -1.88
CA GLN A 182 14.67 -14.53 -2.86
C GLN A 182 13.71 -14.38 -4.03
N GLY A 183 13.43 -13.14 -4.41
CA GLY A 183 12.66 -12.83 -5.60
C GLY A 183 11.97 -11.47 -5.50
N ASN A 184 11.28 -11.11 -6.57
CA ASN A 184 10.61 -9.81 -6.67
C ASN A 184 9.23 -9.85 -6.00
N TRP A 185 9.05 -9.08 -4.93
CA TRP A 185 7.77 -8.97 -4.19
C TRP A 185 7.13 -10.35 -3.94
N PHE A 186 5.95 -10.56 -4.51
CA PHE A 186 5.14 -11.76 -4.38
C PHE A 186 5.60 -12.92 -5.27
N GLU A 187 6.42 -12.68 -6.29
CA GLU A 187 6.95 -13.76 -7.15
C GLU A 187 7.80 -14.74 -6.33
N ALA A 188 8.51 -14.22 -5.33
CA ALA A 188 9.28 -15.02 -4.36
C ALA A 188 8.41 -16.06 -3.61
N LEU A 189 7.09 -15.83 -3.53
CA LEU A 189 6.15 -16.66 -2.79
C LEU A 189 5.30 -17.57 -3.68
N ALA A 190 5.42 -17.51 -5.01
CA ALA A 190 4.48 -18.15 -5.96
C ALA A 190 4.36 -19.68 -5.80
N GLY A 191 5.41 -20.35 -5.31
CA GLY A 191 5.42 -21.80 -5.04
C GLY A 191 5.25 -22.18 -3.56
N VAL A 192 5.18 -21.20 -2.65
CA VAL A 192 5.19 -21.45 -1.21
C VAL A 192 3.82 -21.96 -0.76
N GLN A 193 3.83 -23.07 -0.02
CA GLN A 193 2.63 -23.68 0.54
C GLN A 193 2.35 -23.15 1.95
N ASP A 194 1.07 -23.08 2.32
CA ASP A 194 0.65 -22.74 3.69
C ASP A 194 1.04 -23.86 4.68
N PRO A 195 1.97 -23.61 5.63
CA PRO A 195 2.45 -24.64 6.55
C PRO A 195 1.41 -25.08 7.57
N HIS A 196 0.37 -24.27 7.80
CA HIS A 196 -0.72 -24.58 8.73
C HIS A 196 -1.82 -25.43 8.13
N ALA A 197 -1.61 -25.99 6.94
CA ALA A 197 -2.60 -26.78 6.24
C ALA A 197 -2.70 -28.24 6.71
N GLU A 198 -2.23 -28.60 7.90
CA GLU A 198 -2.69 -29.82 8.55
C GLU A 198 -4.15 -29.60 9.02
N GLY A 199 -5.12 -30.04 8.20
CA GLY A 199 -6.56 -30.00 8.51
C GLY A 199 -7.37 -28.92 7.77
N ARG A 200 -6.71 -27.94 7.15
CA ARG A 200 -7.26 -27.16 6.02
C ARG A 200 -6.71 -27.79 4.75
N ALA A 201 -7.41 -27.76 3.61
CA ALA A 201 -6.81 -28.31 2.39
C ALA A 201 -5.44 -27.64 2.14
N ALA A 202 -4.37 -28.46 2.12
CA ALA A 202 -3.02 -28.05 1.71
C ALA A 202 -3.12 -27.28 0.40
N GLY A 203 -2.46 -26.13 0.35
CA GLY A 203 -2.61 -25.22 -0.77
C GLY A 203 -1.62 -24.07 -0.75
N PRO A 204 -1.60 -23.29 -1.84
CA PRO A 204 -0.70 -22.17 -2.01
C PRO A 204 -0.95 -21.10 -0.95
N LEU A 205 0.10 -20.37 -0.59
CA LEU A 205 0.04 -19.24 0.35
C LEU A 205 -0.80 -18.07 -0.17
N ARG A 206 -0.97 -17.99 -1.50
CA ARG A 206 -1.82 -16.98 -2.16
C ARG A 206 -3.25 -17.04 -1.63
N GLY A 207 -3.79 -15.89 -1.24
CA GLY A 207 -5.12 -15.75 -0.63
C GLY A 207 -5.19 -16.17 0.83
N ARG A 208 -4.05 -16.40 1.50
CA ARG A 208 -3.98 -16.95 2.87
C ARG A 208 -3.12 -16.13 3.83
N LEU A 209 -2.50 -15.05 3.38
CA LEU A 209 -1.77 -14.16 4.27
C LEU A 209 -2.74 -13.38 5.15
N ASP A 210 -2.56 -13.45 6.46
CA ASP A 210 -3.27 -12.57 7.38
C ASP A 210 -2.68 -11.16 7.33
N LEU A 211 -1.36 -11.02 7.14
CA LEU A 211 -0.67 -9.74 7.06
C LEU A 211 0.27 -9.70 5.86
N VAL A 212 0.29 -8.59 5.15
CA VAL A 212 1.39 -8.14 4.29
C VAL A 212 1.91 -6.83 4.86
N VAL A 213 3.20 -6.77 5.15
CA VAL A 213 3.89 -5.57 5.62
C VAL A 213 5.11 -5.29 4.74
N SER A 214 5.45 -4.02 4.56
CA SER A 214 6.65 -3.65 3.81
C SER A 214 7.08 -2.22 4.16
N ASN A 215 8.40 -2.00 4.19
CA ASN A 215 8.99 -0.69 3.95
C ASN A 215 9.58 -0.67 2.53
N PRO A 216 8.77 -0.38 1.50
CA PRO A 216 9.24 -0.42 0.13
C PRO A 216 10.08 0.83 -0.19
N PRO A 217 10.93 0.78 -1.24
CA PRO A 217 11.58 1.98 -1.77
C PRO A 217 10.53 3.05 -2.14
N TYR A 218 10.83 4.31 -1.86
CA TYR A 218 9.89 5.43 -2.05
C TYR A 218 10.52 6.72 -2.61
N VAL A 219 11.84 6.75 -2.80
CA VAL A 219 12.55 7.92 -3.32
C VAL A 219 12.34 8.03 -4.83
N ALA A 220 12.07 9.25 -5.31
CA ALA A 220 11.98 9.50 -6.75
C ALA A 220 13.37 9.64 -7.39
N ASP A 221 13.55 9.21 -8.64
CA ASP A 221 14.85 9.24 -9.35
C ASP A 221 15.52 10.63 -9.43
N GLY A 222 14.77 11.71 -9.24
CA GLY A 222 15.27 13.09 -9.25
C GLY A 222 15.42 13.75 -7.87
N GLU A 223 15.15 13.02 -6.79
CA GLU A 223 15.25 13.52 -5.42
C GLU A 223 16.72 13.52 -4.95
N VAL A 224 17.13 14.59 -4.27
CA VAL A 224 18.51 14.72 -3.77
C VAL A 224 18.55 14.24 -2.32
N LEU A 225 19.27 13.14 -2.08
CA LEU A 225 19.48 12.59 -0.75
C LEU A 225 20.77 13.13 -0.11
N ALA A 226 20.89 12.93 1.20
CA ALA A 226 22.14 13.21 1.91
C ALA A 226 23.24 12.24 1.43
N PRO A 227 24.52 12.67 1.33
CA PRO A 227 25.59 11.82 0.81
C PRO A 227 25.80 10.53 1.60
N ASP A 228 25.58 10.56 2.91
CA ASP A 228 25.70 9.35 3.75
C ASP A 228 24.59 8.32 3.49
N ILE A 229 23.51 8.70 2.81
CA ILE A 229 22.47 7.79 2.35
C ILE A 229 22.77 7.35 0.92
N ASP A 230 22.94 8.31 0.00
CA ASP A 230 23.04 8.06 -1.44
C ASP A 230 24.32 7.27 -1.82
N ASP A 231 25.44 7.55 -1.15
CA ASP A 231 26.72 6.92 -1.48
C ASP A 231 26.90 5.53 -0.85
N TRP A 232 26.10 5.17 0.17
CA TRP A 232 26.36 4.02 1.03
C TRP A 232 25.23 3.00 1.12
N GLU A 233 23.98 3.42 1.05
CA GLU A 233 22.85 2.48 1.12
C GLU A 233 22.51 1.93 -0.27
N PRO A 234 22.00 0.69 -0.38
CA PRO A 234 21.70 0.10 -1.67
C PRO A 234 20.68 0.94 -2.45
N HIS A 235 21.05 1.34 -3.67
CA HIS A 235 20.18 2.13 -4.55
C HIS A 235 18.80 1.48 -4.75
N GLU A 236 18.75 0.14 -4.89
CA GLU A 236 17.52 -0.63 -5.05
C GLU A 236 16.58 -0.59 -3.83
N ALA A 237 17.10 -0.27 -2.64
CA ALA A 237 16.32 -0.12 -1.42
C ALA A 237 15.75 1.30 -1.25
N LEU A 238 16.23 2.27 -2.03
CA LEU A 238 15.85 3.69 -1.92
C LEU A 238 14.88 4.11 -3.01
N TYR A 239 15.23 3.86 -4.27
CA TYR A 239 14.56 4.47 -5.42
C TYR A 239 13.39 3.64 -5.97
N ALA A 240 12.28 4.31 -6.28
CA ALA A 240 11.04 3.73 -6.78
C ALA A 240 10.54 4.41 -8.06
N GLY A 241 11.46 4.73 -8.97
CA GLY A 241 11.18 5.29 -10.28
C GLY A 241 10.88 6.79 -10.26
N PRO A 242 10.34 7.34 -11.36
CA PRO A 242 10.30 8.79 -11.58
C PRO A 242 9.50 9.60 -10.56
N ASP A 243 8.49 8.99 -9.94
CA ASP A 243 7.61 9.62 -8.95
C ASP A 243 7.70 8.99 -7.56
N GLY A 244 8.61 8.03 -7.36
CA GLY A 244 8.77 7.31 -6.09
C GLY A 244 7.62 6.37 -5.74
N LEU A 245 6.62 6.18 -6.62
CA LEU A 245 5.40 5.41 -6.32
C LEU A 245 5.37 4.02 -6.97
N SER A 246 6.42 3.61 -7.70
CA SER A 246 6.42 2.35 -8.46
C SER A 246 6.25 1.11 -7.57
N ALA A 247 6.96 1.08 -6.44
CA ALA A 247 6.86 -0.02 -5.48
C ALA A 247 5.47 -0.06 -4.84
N LEU A 248 4.96 1.08 -4.37
CA LEU A 248 3.60 1.19 -3.81
C LEU A 248 2.52 0.73 -4.80
N ARG A 249 2.60 1.14 -6.07
CA ARG A 249 1.66 0.68 -7.11
C ARG A 249 1.64 -0.83 -7.24
N THR A 250 2.81 -1.47 -7.23
CA THR A 250 2.95 -2.92 -7.36
C THR A 250 2.40 -3.63 -6.13
N VAL A 251 2.85 -3.23 -4.94
CA VAL A 251 2.48 -3.90 -3.68
C VAL A 251 0.99 -3.74 -3.39
N VAL A 252 0.42 -2.54 -3.51
CA VAL A 252 -1.01 -2.30 -3.30
C VAL A 252 -1.84 -3.11 -4.29
N ARG A 253 -1.45 -3.17 -5.56
CA ARG A 253 -2.19 -3.94 -6.58
C ARG A 253 -2.20 -5.43 -6.28
N ASP A 254 -1.05 -5.99 -5.95
CA ASP A 254 -0.86 -7.44 -5.90
C ASP A 254 -1.23 -8.03 -4.53
N ALA A 255 -0.98 -7.31 -3.43
CA ALA A 255 -1.24 -7.79 -2.07
C ALA A 255 -2.68 -8.28 -1.86
N ARG A 256 -3.66 -7.67 -2.53
CA ARG A 256 -5.08 -8.06 -2.40
C ARG A 256 -5.33 -9.52 -2.81
N GLY A 257 -4.59 -10.04 -3.80
CA GLY A 257 -4.67 -11.44 -4.22
C GLY A 257 -3.94 -12.41 -3.29
N TRP A 258 -3.09 -11.91 -2.39
CA TRP A 258 -2.31 -12.71 -1.44
C TRP A 258 -2.93 -12.74 -0.05
N LEU A 259 -3.59 -11.66 0.33
CA LEU A 259 -4.28 -11.55 1.61
C LEU A 259 -5.49 -12.49 1.68
N ALA A 260 -5.67 -13.14 2.82
CA ALA A 260 -6.92 -13.76 3.20
C ALA A 260 -8.04 -12.71 3.32
N PRO A 261 -9.32 -13.08 3.22
CA PRO A 261 -10.42 -12.18 3.56
C PRO A 261 -10.23 -11.57 4.95
N GLY A 262 -10.35 -10.24 5.04
CA GLY A 262 -10.07 -9.47 6.25
C GLY A 262 -8.58 -9.32 6.59
N GLY A 263 -7.65 -9.80 5.75
CA GLY A 263 -6.20 -9.64 5.94
C GLY A 263 -5.75 -8.18 5.79
N LEU A 264 -4.65 -7.82 6.46
CA LEU A 264 -4.17 -6.44 6.55
C LEU A 264 -2.95 -6.20 5.64
N LEU A 265 -2.94 -5.03 5.01
CA LEU A 265 -1.80 -4.43 4.33
C LEU A 265 -1.29 -3.26 5.17
N VAL A 266 0.00 -3.25 5.49
CA VAL A 266 0.68 -2.16 6.20
C VAL A 266 1.91 -1.74 5.41
N LEU A 267 1.97 -0.51 4.92
CA LEU A 267 3.09 -0.01 4.11
C LEU A 267 3.67 1.26 4.70
N GLU A 268 4.99 1.33 4.82
CA GLU A 268 5.69 2.60 5.02
C GLU A 268 5.55 3.49 3.79
N LEU A 269 5.50 4.80 4.01
CA LEU A 269 5.32 5.83 2.99
C LEU A 269 6.41 6.91 3.10
N GLY A 270 6.82 7.42 1.94
CA GLY A 270 7.47 8.73 1.85
C GLY A 270 6.53 9.84 2.36
N ALA A 271 7.11 10.93 2.89
CA ALA A 271 6.38 11.99 3.59
C ALA A 271 5.25 12.67 2.78
N THR A 272 5.29 12.58 1.46
CA THR A 272 4.31 13.20 0.54
C THR A 272 3.39 12.19 -0.14
N GLN A 273 3.52 10.89 0.17
CA GLN A 273 2.87 9.81 -0.59
C GLN A 273 1.51 9.39 -0.03
N ALA A 274 1.14 9.86 1.17
CA ALA A 274 -0.07 9.48 1.90
C ALA A 274 -1.35 9.53 1.04
N GLN A 275 -1.61 10.65 0.38
CA GLN A 275 -2.81 10.83 -0.43
C GLN A 275 -2.84 9.87 -1.63
N ALA A 276 -1.70 9.71 -2.32
CA ALA A 276 -1.60 8.83 -3.48
C ALA A 276 -1.78 7.35 -3.08
N ALA A 277 -1.13 6.93 -1.99
CA ALA A 277 -1.23 5.58 -1.45
C ALA A 277 -2.67 5.23 -1.01
N ALA A 278 -3.34 6.15 -0.30
CA ALA A 278 -4.75 5.99 0.07
C ALA A 278 -5.66 5.86 -1.17
N ALA A 279 -5.46 6.73 -2.16
CA ALA A 279 -6.24 6.68 -3.40
C ALA A 279 -6.04 5.36 -4.17
N MET A 280 -4.80 4.85 -4.24
CA MET A 280 -4.50 3.54 -4.85
C MET A 280 -5.19 2.40 -4.10
N ALA A 281 -5.10 2.38 -2.76
CA ALA A 281 -5.74 1.34 -1.96
C ALA A 281 -7.28 1.37 -2.11
N THR A 282 -7.88 2.56 -2.05
CA THR A 282 -9.32 2.72 -2.26
C THR A 282 -9.75 2.26 -3.66
N ALA A 283 -9.02 2.68 -4.71
CA ALA A 283 -9.30 2.28 -6.09
C ALA A 283 -9.14 0.77 -6.30
N ARG A 284 -8.14 0.17 -5.67
CA ARG A 284 -7.91 -1.28 -5.71
C ARG A 284 -8.94 -2.09 -4.91
N GLY A 285 -9.85 -1.42 -4.20
CA GLY A 285 -10.96 -2.07 -3.51
C GLY A 285 -10.65 -2.53 -2.09
N TYR A 286 -9.62 -1.97 -1.45
CA TYR A 286 -9.41 -2.17 -0.01
C TYR A 286 -10.47 -1.45 0.83
N GLU A 287 -10.70 -1.98 2.03
CA GLU A 287 -11.50 -1.39 3.09
C GLU A 287 -10.62 -0.85 4.22
N TYR A 288 -11.21 -0.05 5.11
CA TYR A 288 -10.53 0.55 6.27
C TYR A 288 -9.19 1.24 5.92
N VAL A 289 -9.15 1.89 4.77
CA VAL A 289 -7.97 2.66 4.29
C VAL A 289 -7.74 3.83 5.23
N ARG A 290 -6.59 3.84 5.91
CA ARG A 290 -6.18 4.85 6.87
C ARG A 290 -4.72 5.20 6.68
N ILE A 291 -4.39 6.44 7.03
CA ILE A 291 -3.02 6.92 7.09
C ILE A 291 -2.70 7.18 8.56
N GLU A 292 -1.75 6.43 9.08
CA GLU A 292 -1.23 6.61 10.43
C GLU A 292 0.04 7.48 10.41
N ARG A 293 0.26 8.16 11.53
CA ARG A 293 1.39 9.07 11.72
C ARG A 293 2.49 8.41 12.53
N ASP A 294 3.73 8.78 12.23
CA ASP A 294 4.87 8.44 13.08
C ASP A 294 4.86 9.26 14.40
N LEU A 295 5.88 9.02 15.24
CA LEU A 295 6.04 9.73 16.51
C LEU A 295 6.36 11.23 16.33
N ALA A 296 6.83 11.65 15.15
CA ALA A 296 7.05 13.05 14.80
C ALA A 296 5.77 13.72 14.24
N GLY A 297 4.68 12.97 14.10
CA GLY A 297 3.41 13.45 13.57
C GLY A 297 3.35 13.49 12.05
N SER A 298 4.32 12.93 11.32
CA SER A 298 4.31 12.86 9.86
C SER A 298 3.49 11.66 9.38
N GLU A 299 2.77 11.81 8.27
CA GLU A 299 2.01 10.72 7.65
C GLU A 299 2.96 9.70 7.03
N ARG A 300 3.04 8.50 7.60
CA ARG A 300 4.09 7.53 7.28
C ARG A 300 3.62 6.12 7.03
N VAL A 301 2.38 5.77 7.38
CA VAL A 301 1.93 4.39 7.28
C VAL A 301 0.56 4.30 6.63
N LEU A 302 0.47 3.59 5.51
CA LEU A 302 -0.81 3.15 4.94
C LEU A 302 -1.24 1.88 5.67
N VAL A 303 -2.47 1.88 6.18
CA VAL A 303 -3.14 0.69 6.71
C VAL A 303 -4.40 0.46 5.90
N ALA A 304 -4.58 -0.75 5.37
CA ALA A 304 -5.74 -1.10 4.56
C ALA A 304 -6.04 -2.60 4.70
N SER A 305 -7.28 -3.04 4.57
CA SER A 305 -7.63 -4.47 4.66
C SER A 305 -8.35 -4.98 3.43
N ARG A 306 -8.07 -6.22 3.03
CA ARG A 306 -8.93 -6.94 2.09
C ARG A 306 -10.32 -7.08 2.72
N PRO A 307 -11.41 -6.81 2.00
CA PRO A 307 -12.76 -6.96 2.56
C PRO A 307 -13.01 -8.38 3.10
N GLN A 308 -13.83 -8.49 4.14
CA GLN A 308 -14.13 -9.77 4.79
C GLN A 308 -15.11 -10.63 3.97
N SER A 309 -15.97 -9.97 3.18
CA SER A 309 -17.04 -10.57 2.40
C SER A 309 -16.98 -10.03 0.98
N GLU A 310 -16.66 -10.89 0.04
CA GLU A 310 -16.62 -10.61 -1.40
C GLU A 310 -17.24 -11.80 -2.15
N PRO A 311 -17.58 -11.63 -3.44
CA PRO A 311 -17.95 -12.78 -4.27
C PRO A 311 -16.84 -13.84 -4.28
N ASP A 312 -17.23 -15.07 -4.61
CA ASP A 312 -16.28 -16.19 -4.65
C ASP A 312 -15.15 -15.91 -5.66
N ASP A 313 -13.91 -16.30 -5.32
CA ASP A 313 -12.75 -16.04 -6.17
C ASP A 313 -12.91 -16.68 -7.58
N LEU A 314 -13.65 -17.79 -7.71
CA LEU A 314 -13.96 -18.42 -8.99
C LEU A 314 -14.95 -17.58 -9.80
N GLU A 315 -15.99 -17.03 -9.16
CA GLU A 315 -16.95 -16.13 -9.82
C GLU A 315 -16.25 -14.87 -10.33
N LEU A 316 -15.37 -14.27 -9.51
CA LEU A 316 -14.59 -13.09 -9.90
C LEU A 316 -13.64 -13.40 -11.08
N SER A 317 -12.95 -14.54 -11.03
CA SER A 317 -12.04 -14.96 -12.10
C SER A 317 -12.80 -15.18 -13.42
N ALA A 318 -13.93 -15.88 -13.37
CA ALA A 318 -14.79 -16.10 -14.53
C ALA A 318 -15.34 -14.77 -15.10
N ALA A 319 -15.73 -13.83 -14.24
CA ALA A 319 -16.20 -12.51 -14.67
C ALA A 319 -15.11 -11.72 -15.40
N VAL A 320 -13.86 -11.76 -14.89
CA VAL A 320 -12.71 -11.11 -15.54
C VAL A 320 -12.44 -11.70 -16.92
N GLU A 321 -12.38 -13.03 -17.04
CA GLU A 321 -12.20 -13.71 -18.33
C GLU A 321 -13.30 -13.34 -19.31
N TRP A 322 -14.56 -13.44 -18.87
CA TRP A 322 -15.71 -13.13 -19.70
C TRP A 322 -15.71 -11.69 -20.22
N LEU A 323 -15.38 -10.72 -19.37
CA LEU A 323 -15.27 -9.31 -19.78
C LEU A 323 -14.13 -9.08 -20.76
N ARG A 324 -12.98 -9.77 -20.59
CA ARG A 324 -11.84 -9.68 -21.50
C ARG A 324 -12.15 -10.24 -22.90
N GLU A 325 -12.99 -11.27 -22.98
CA GLU A 325 -13.48 -11.86 -24.23
C GLU A 325 -14.59 -11.03 -24.91
N GLY A 326 -14.94 -9.86 -24.33
CA GLY A 326 -15.99 -8.98 -24.84
C GLY A 326 -17.40 -9.35 -24.37
N GLY A 327 -17.52 -10.29 -23.42
CA GLY A 327 -18.78 -10.56 -22.74
C GLY A 327 -19.25 -9.39 -21.86
N PHE A 328 -20.44 -9.56 -21.27
CA PHE A 328 -20.93 -8.69 -20.20
C PHE A 328 -21.24 -9.49 -18.94
N VAL A 329 -21.16 -8.81 -17.80
CA VAL A 329 -21.43 -9.37 -16.47
C VAL A 329 -22.65 -8.68 -15.85
N VAL A 330 -23.51 -9.45 -15.19
CA VAL A 330 -24.56 -8.90 -14.32
C VAL A 330 -24.15 -9.08 -12.86
N ALA A 331 -24.15 -8.00 -12.08
CA ALA A 331 -23.67 -8.04 -10.71
C ALA A 331 -24.36 -7.00 -9.82
N PRO A 332 -24.40 -7.20 -8.49
CA PRO A 332 -24.87 -6.15 -7.58
C PRO A 332 -23.93 -4.95 -7.60
N THR A 333 -24.48 -3.76 -7.35
CA THR A 333 -23.71 -2.55 -7.02
C THR A 333 -24.19 -1.99 -5.69
N ASP A 334 -23.55 -0.93 -5.19
CA ASP A 334 -23.98 -0.13 -4.04
C ASP A 334 -25.26 0.68 -4.29
N THR A 335 -25.91 0.51 -5.45
CA THR A 335 -27.19 1.15 -5.80
C THR A 335 -28.20 0.12 -6.32
N LEU A 336 -28.09 -0.24 -7.60
CA LEU A 336 -28.94 -1.23 -8.28
C LEU A 336 -28.06 -2.32 -8.90
N CYS A 337 -28.61 -3.52 -9.17
CA CYS A 337 -27.90 -4.48 -10.01
C CYS A 337 -27.55 -3.84 -11.36
N GLY A 338 -26.30 -4.03 -11.79
CA GLY A 338 -25.76 -3.46 -13.01
C GLY A 338 -25.47 -4.53 -14.06
N ILE A 339 -25.53 -4.14 -15.33
CA ILE A 339 -25.00 -4.90 -16.45
C ILE A 339 -23.77 -4.16 -17.01
N MET A 340 -22.65 -4.86 -17.06
CA MET A 340 -21.32 -4.27 -17.21
C MET A 340 -20.60 -4.92 -18.38
N ALA A 341 -20.09 -4.12 -19.30
CA ALA A 341 -19.18 -4.51 -20.37
C ALA A 341 -18.00 -3.55 -20.40
N ARG A 342 -16.84 -4.00 -20.89
CA ARG A 342 -15.67 -3.14 -21.05
C ARG A 342 -15.99 -1.98 -21.98
N TYR A 343 -15.79 -0.76 -21.49
CA TYR A 343 -16.07 0.46 -22.26
C TYR A 343 -15.19 0.58 -23.51
N ALA A 344 -13.96 0.08 -23.43
CA ALA A 344 -13.03 0.03 -24.56
C ALA A 344 -13.41 -0.97 -25.67
N ASP A 345 -14.45 -1.79 -25.48
CA ASP A 345 -14.96 -2.74 -26.48
C ASP A 345 -16.37 -2.32 -26.96
N PRO A 346 -16.48 -1.63 -28.12
CA PRO A 346 -17.76 -1.22 -28.68
C PRO A 346 -18.71 -2.39 -28.99
N GLY A 347 -18.17 -3.58 -29.28
CA GLY A 347 -18.95 -4.79 -29.54
C GLY A 347 -19.59 -5.32 -28.25
N ALA A 348 -18.85 -5.29 -27.14
CA ALA A 348 -19.37 -5.65 -25.83
C ALA A 348 -20.47 -4.69 -25.38
N VAL A 349 -20.25 -3.37 -25.55
CA VAL A 349 -21.27 -2.36 -25.22
C VAL A 349 -22.52 -2.50 -26.09
N ALA A 350 -22.35 -2.81 -27.38
CA ALA A 350 -23.46 -3.08 -28.30
C ALA A 350 -24.36 -4.22 -27.80
N ARG A 351 -23.76 -5.31 -27.29
CA ARG A 351 -24.50 -6.43 -26.69
C ARG A 351 -25.27 -6.01 -25.45
N VAL A 352 -24.73 -5.12 -24.62
CA VAL A 352 -25.45 -4.54 -23.47
C VAL A 352 -26.67 -3.72 -23.92
N CYS A 353 -26.53 -2.90 -24.96
CA CYS A 353 -27.66 -2.15 -25.52
C CYS A 353 -28.75 -3.08 -26.06
N GLU A 354 -28.37 -4.14 -26.78
CA GLU A 354 -29.30 -5.15 -27.32
C GLU A 354 -30.05 -5.89 -26.21
N ALA A 355 -29.33 -6.42 -25.21
CA ALA A 355 -29.93 -7.13 -24.08
C ALA A 355 -30.92 -6.27 -23.27
N LYS A 356 -30.72 -4.95 -23.28
CA LYS A 356 -31.60 -3.99 -22.59
C LYS A 356 -32.73 -3.45 -23.45
N GLU A 357 -32.78 -3.80 -24.73
CA GLU A 357 -33.64 -3.16 -25.74
C GLU A 357 -33.50 -1.61 -25.69
N ARG A 358 -32.26 -1.13 -25.54
CA ARG A 358 -31.93 0.29 -25.31
C ARG A 358 -31.35 0.95 -26.57
N PRO A 359 -31.77 2.17 -26.95
CA PRO A 359 -31.15 2.91 -28.04
C PRO A 359 -29.67 3.21 -27.76
N ARG A 360 -28.80 3.01 -28.76
CA ARG A 360 -27.35 3.26 -28.65
C ARG A 360 -27.00 4.74 -28.45
N THR A 361 -27.88 5.64 -28.84
CA THR A 361 -27.71 7.10 -28.73
C THR A 361 -27.95 7.63 -27.31
N GLU A 362 -28.45 6.80 -26.40
CA GLU A 362 -28.64 7.21 -25.02
C GLU A 362 -27.37 7.03 -24.19
N PRO A 363 -26.94 8.04 -23.42
CA PRO A 363 -25.76 7.95 -22.60
C PRO A 363 -25.97 6.96 -21.44
N MET A 364 -24.89 6.29 -21.06
CA MET A 364 -24.83 5.47 -19.86
C MET A 364 -23.60 5.87 -19.05
N PRO A 365 -23.67 5.79 -17.71
CA PRO A 365 -22.51 6.07 -16.89
C PRO A 365 -21.45 4.99 -17.11
N ILE A 366 -20.19 5.38 -17.03
CA ILE A 366 -19.03 4.50 -17.03
C ILE A 366 -18.54 4.38 -15.58
N LEU A 367 -18.41 3.15 -15.11
CA LEU A 367 -17.82 2.85 -13.83
C LEU A 367 -16.30 2.82 -13.97
N VAL A 368 -15.63 3.49 -13.05
CA VAL A 368 -14.17 3.58 -12.92
C VAL A 368 -13.74 3.09 -11.54
N SER A 369 -12.49 2.65 -11.39
CA SER A 369 -11.96 2.22 -10.08
C SER A 369 -11.73 3.42 -9.14
N GLY A 370 -11.40 4.58 -9.69
CA GLY A 370 -11.17 5.80 -8.92
C GLY A 370 -10.84 7.02 -9.78
N LEU A 371 -10.31 8.05 -9.15
CA LEU A 371 -9.98 9.33 -9.79
C LEU A 371 -8.96 9.21 -10.92
N ALA A 372 -7.92 8.39 -10.75
CA ALA A 372 -6.88 8.23 -11.77
C ALA A 372 -7.46 7.75 -13.11
N GLN A 373 -8.29 6.70 -13.06
CA GLN A 373 -8.95 6.17 -14.25
C GLN A 373 -10.06 7.10 -14.78
N ALA A 374 -10.72 7.88 -13.91
CA ALA A 374 -11.63 8.94 -14.34
C ALA A 374 -10.88 10.02 -15.16
N ASP A 375 -9.68 10.40 -14.73
CA ASP A 375 -8.86 11.42 -15.36
C ASP A 375 -8.36 11.02 -16.76
N GLU A 376 -8.28 9.72 -17.05
CA GLU A 376 -8.02 9.20 -18.39
C GLU A 376 -9.20 9.43 -19.35
N LEU A 377 -10.43 9.42 -18.83
CA LEU A 377 -11.66 9.50 -19.62
C LEU A 377 -12.25 10.90 -19.74
N VAL A 378 -12.16 11.71 -18.68
CA VAL A 378 -12.85 12.99 -18.58
C VAL A 378 -11.97 14.09 -17.98
N GLU A 379 -12.34 15.34 -18.24
CA GLU A 379 -11.73 16.53 -17.65
C GLU A 379 -12.46 16.90 -16.35
N LEU A 380 -11.84 16.60 -15.20
CA LEU A 380 -12.36 16.98 -13.87
C LEU A 380 -11.65 18.22 -13.32
N GLY A 381 -12.39 19.33 -13.26
CA GLY A 381 -11.95 20.55 -12.59
C GLY A 381 -11.94 20.44 -11.05
N PRO A 382 -11.43 21.45 -10.33
CA PRO A 382 -11.28 21.41 -8.87
C PRO A 382 -12.58 21.11 -8.11
N ALA A 383 -13.71 21.72 -8.49
CA ALA A 383 -15.01 21.48 -7.85
C ALA A 383 -15.49 20.04 -8.06
N ALA A 384 -15.33 19.48 -9.26
CA ALA A 384 -15.67 18.10 -9.56
C ALA A 384 -14.80 17.12 -8.78
N ARG A 385 -13.50 17.41 -8.63
CA ARG A 385 -12.57 16.62 -7.81
C ARG A 385 -12.94 16.64 -6.33
N ALA A 386 -13.34 17.80 -5.80
CA ALA A 386 -13.80 17.92 -4.42
C ALA A 386 -15.08 17.08 -4.18
N LEU A 387 -16.02 17.09 -5.13
CA LEU A 387 -17.21 16.23 -5.07
C LEU A 387 -16.83 14.75 -5.13
N ALA A 388 -15.95 14.35 -6.05
CA ALA A 388 -15.46 12.98 -6.14
C ALA A 388 -14.75 12.56 -4.84
N GLN A 389 -13.86 13.36 -4.28
CA GLN A 389 -13.15 13.03 -3.02
C GLN A 389 -14.10 12.84 -1.83
N ARG A 390 -15.24 13.54 -1.80
CA ARG A 390 -16.23 13.44 -0.72
C ARG A 390 -17.19 12.27 -0.88
N HIS A 391 -17.56 11.95 -2.12
CA HIS A 391 -18.68 11.05 -2.41
C HIS A 391 -18.29 9.81 -3.19
N TRP A 392 -17.04 9.69 -3.64
CA TRP A 392 -16.47 8.46 -4.16
C TRP A 392 -15.55 7.80 -3.14
N PRO A 393 -15.59 6.47 -3.02
CA PRO A 393 -16.49 5.55 -3.72
C PRO A 393 -17.96 5.67 -3.24
N GLY A 394 -18.92 5.64 -4.17
CA GLY A 394 -20.32 5.87 -3.80
C GLY A 394 -21.31 6.10 -4.93
N GLY A 395 -22.50 6.55 -4.55
CA GLY A 395 -23.66 6.77 -5.40
C GLY A 395 -23.63 8.06 -6.23
N LEU A 396 -22.48 8.68 -6.48
CA LEU A 396 -22.36 9.91 -7.28
C LEU A 396 -21.87 9.62 -8.70
N THR A 397 -22.55 10.15 -9.71
CA THR A 397 -22.13 10.15 -11.11
C THR A 397 -21.84 11.59 -11.53
N LEU A 398 -20.62 11.84 -12.03
CA LEU A 398 -20.20 13.14 -12.53
C LEU A 398 -20.23 13.12 -14.06
N VAL A 399 -21.02 14.00 -14.68
CA VAL A 399 -21.02 14.22 -16.12
C VAL A 399 -20.03 15.33 -16.43
N ALA A 400 -18.97 14.97 -17.14
CA ALA A 400 -17.86 15.87 -17.44
C ALA A 400 -17.51 15.78 -18.93
N LYS A 401 -16.72 16.75 -19.41
CA LYS A 401 -16.24 16.76 -20.79
C LYS A 401 -15.33 15.55 -21.01
N ARG A 402 -15.60 14.79 -22.07
CA ARG A 402 -14.83 13.59 -22.42
C ARG A 402 -13.50 13.99 -23.06
N ARG A 403 -12.43 13.28 -22.69
CA ARG A 403 -11.13 13.39 -23.37
C ARG A 403 -11.16 12.65 -24.70
N GLY A 404 -10.48 13.20 -25.70
CA GLY A 404 -10.43 12.59 -27.03
C GLY A 404 -11.69 12.78 -27.87
N GLY A 405 -12.50 13.82 -27.58
CA GLY A 405 -13.66 14.23 -28.37
C GLY A 405 -14.95 13.45 -28.07
N PRO A 406 -15.92 13.46 -29.00
CA PRO A 406 -17.22 12.83 -28.81
C PRO A 406 -17.10 11.36 -28.38
N ASP A 407 -18.00 10.93 -27.51
CA ASP A 407 -18.10 9.54 -27.11
C ASP A 407 -18.39 8.64 -28.32
N PRO A 408 -17.61 7.57 -28.54
CA PRO A 408 -17.76 6.72 -29.73
C PRO A 408 -19.06 5.91 -29.74
N LEU A 409 -19.78 5.81 -28.62
CA LEU A 409 -21.02 5.04 -28.50
C LEU A 409 -22.25 5.91 -28.78
N HIS A 410 -22.33 7.09 -28.15
CA HIS A 410 -23.51 7.96 -28.23
C HIS A 410 -23.25 9.33 -28.87
N GLY A 411 -22.01 9.65 -29.23
CA GLY A 411 -21.64 10.85 -29.99
C GLY A 411 -21.75 12.18 -29.23
N ARG A 412 -21.88 12.16 -27.89
CA ARG A 412 -21.91 13.40 -27.09
C ARG A 412 -20.49 13.76 -26.63
N GLU A 413 -20.23 15.05 -26.46
CA GLU A 413 -18.95 15.58 -25.93
C GLU A 413 -18.75 15.31 -24.43
N THR A 414 -19.77 14.77 -23.75
CA THR A 414 -19.76 14.54 -22.31
C THR A 414 -19.93 13.07 -21.98
N LEU A 415 -19.33 12.66 -20.86
CA LEU A 415 -19.39 11.30 -20.34
C LEU A 415 -19.69 11.33 -18.84
N GLY A 416 -20.62 10.48 -18.40
CA GLY A 416 -20.90 10.28 -16.99
C GLY A 416 -19.93 9.24 -16.41
N VAL A 417 -19.20 9.58 -15.36
CA VAL A 417 -18.27 8.65 -14.67
C VAL A 417 -18.65 8.48 -13.20
N ARG A 418 -18.38 7.29 -12.63
CA ARG A 418 -18.65 6.97 -11.22
C ARG A 418 -17.68 5.93 -10.69
N ALA A 419 -17.15 6.12 -9.48
CA ALA A 419 -16.48 5.06 -8.74
C ALA A 419 -17.46 4.39 -7.74
N PRO A 420 -17.85 3.10 -7.93
CA PRO A 420 -18.84 2.43 -7.10
C PRO A 420 -18.30 2.06 -5.71
N ALA A 421 -19.16 1.98 -4.68
CA ALA A 421 -18.73 1.73 -3.29
C ALA A 421 -18.31 0.30 -2.96
N LEU A 422 -18.68 -0.70 -3.78
CA LEU A 422 -18.25 -2.08 -3.56
C LEU A 422 -16.77 -2.28 -3.92
N GLY A 423 -15.95 -2.72 -2.95
CA GLY A 423 -14.51 -2.91 -3.12
C GLY A 423 -14.15 -3.91 -4.20
N TRP A 424 -14.79 -5.09 -4.20
CA TRP A 424 -14.59 -6.11 -5.24
C TRP A 424 -14.92 -5.64 -6.65
N LEU A 425 -15.90 -4.74 -6.81
CA LEU A 425 -16.26 -4.19 -8.11
C LEU A 425 -15.20 -3.21 -8.59
N ARG A 426 -14.70 -2.34 -7.71
CA ARG A 426 -13.57 -1.46 -8.04
C ARG A 426 -12.32 -2.25 -8.39
N TRP A 427 -12.01 -3.30 -7.65
CA TRP A 427 -10.90 -4.21 -7.96
C TRP A 427 -11.01 -4.79 -9.37
N LEU A 428 -12.19 -5.28 -9.74
CA LEU A 428 -12.44 -5.82 -11.08
C LEU A 428 -12.23 -4.75 -12.15
N ILE A 429 -12.79 -3.55 -11.95
CA ILE A 429 -12.66 -2.41 -12.88
C ILE A 429 -11.20 -1.93 -13.00
N ASP A 430 -10.47 -1.93 -11.90
CA ASP A 430 -9.06 -1.57 -11.85
C ASP A 430 -8.19 -2.54 -12.66
N ASP A 431 -8.57 -3.83 -12.68
CA ASP A 431 -7.85 -4.87 -13.41
C ASP A 431 -8.17 -4.90 -14.92
N ILE A 432 -9.44 -4.72 -15.30
CA ILE A 432 -9.90 -4.91 -16.70
C ILE A 432 -10.16 -3.60 -17.46
N GLY A 433 -10.11 -2.47 -16.76
CA GLY A 433 -10.45 -1.15 -17.28
C GLY A 433 -11.91 -0.72 -17.01
N PRO A 434 -12.28 0.51 -17.42
CA PRO A 434 -13.61 1.06 -17.19
C PRO A 434 -14.72 0.21 -17.82
N VAL A 435 -15.86 0.12 -17.15
CA VAL A 435 -17.03 -0.67 -17.61
C VAL A 435 -18.30 0.16 -17.67
N THR A 436 -19.29 -0.27 -18.43
CA THR A 436 -20.63 0.34 -18.41
C THR A 436 -21.32 0.15 -17.06
N GLY A 437 -22.01 1.18 -16.57
CA GLY A 437 -22.66 1.22 -15.25
C GLY A 437 -24.17 1.34 -15.28
N THR A 438 -24.85 0.74 -16.26
CA THR A 438 -26.31 0.83 -16.38
C THR A 438 -27.01 -0.27 -15.57
N SER A 439 -28.22 0.01 -15.08
CA SER A 439 -29.02 -0.96 -14.33
C SER A 439 -29.36 -2.21 -15.15
N ALA A 440 -29.45 -3.39 -14.52
CA ALA A 440 -29.72 -4.67 -15.17
C ALA A 440 -31.24 -4.93 -15.29
N ASN A 441 -31.89 -4.19 -16.18
CA ASN A 441 -33.30 -4.36 -16.56
C ASN A 441 -33.52 -3.92 -18.00
N ARG A 442 -34.62 -4.36 -18.62
CA ARG A 442 -35.07 -3.79 -19.90
C ARG A 442 -35.40 -2.31 -19.74
N HIS A 443 -35.18 -1.52 -20.78
CA HIS A 443 -35.39 -0.08 -20.74
C HIS A 443 -36.80 0.27 -20.21
N GLY A 444 -36.87 1.11 -19.18
CA GLY A 444 -38.12 1.53 -18.52
C GLY A 444 -38.68 0.58 -17.44
N ALA A 445 -38.14 -0.63 -17.29
CA ALA A 445 -38.59 -1.59 -16.26
C ALA A 445 -37.93 -1.35 -14.89
N GLN A 446 -38.54 -1.91 -13.83
CA GLN A 446 -37.93 -1.92 -12.49
C GLN A 446 -36.73 -2.87 -12.46
N THR A 447 -35.64 -2.47 -11.79
CA THR A 447 -34.47 -3.32 -11.60
C THR A 447 -34.70 -4.27 -10.42
N PRO A 448 -34.60 -5.60 -10.61
CA PRO A 448 -34.57 -6.54 -9.50
C PRO A 448 -33.35 -6.26 -8.60
N ALA A 449 -33.53 -6.44 -7.29
CA ALA A 449 -32.44 -6.25 -6.33
C ALA A 449 -31.44 -7.42 -6.33
N GLU A 450 -31.87 -8.62 -6.68
CA GLU A 450 -31.03 -9.82 -6.77
C GLU A 450 -30.43 -9.97 -8.17
N ALA A 451 -29.12 -10.22 -8.26
CA ALA A 451 -28.39 -10.27 -9.53
C ALA A 451 -28.90 -11.36 -10.49
N HIS A 452 -29.23 -12.55 -9.97
CA HIS A 452 -29.78 -13.65 -10.79
C HIS A 452 -31.16 -13.30 -11.36
N ALA A 453 -32.03 -12.67 -10.57
CA ALA A 453 -33.33 -12.20 -11.03
C ALA A 453 -33.18 -11.07 -12.06
N ALA A 454 -32.23 -10.16 -11.85
CA ALA A 454 -31.90 -9.10 -12.81
C ALA A 454 -31.43 -9.68 -14.15
N ALA A 455 -30.52 -10.66 -14.11
CA ALA A 455 -30.06 -11.37 -15.31
C ALA A 455 -31.21 -12.08 -16.04
N ALA A 456 -32.10 -12.77 -15.31
CA ALA A 456 -33.27 -13.44 -15.90
C ALA A 456 -34.24 -12.45 -16.61
N SER A 457 -34.37 -11.22 -16.10
CA SER A 457 -35.24 -10.19 -16.68
C SER A 457 -34.79 -9.70 -18.07
N LEU A 458 -33.50 -9.87 -18.38
CA LEU A 458 -32.87 -9.45 -19.63
C LEU A 458 -33.07 -10.48 -20.78
N ALA A 459 -33.89 -11.53 -20.58
CA ALA A 459 -34.23 -12.55 -21.58
C ALA A 459 -33.02 -13.12 -22.37
N VAL A 460 -31.92 -13.34 -21.65
CA VAL A 460 -30.66 -13.79 -22.25
C VAL A 460 -30.76 -15.30 -22.57
N GLN A 461 -30.95 -15.68 -23.84
CA GLN A 461 -30.82 -17.07 -24.34
C GLN A 461 -29.83 -17.15 -25.52
N PRO A 462 -29.11 -18.26 -25.70
CA PRO A 462 -28.25 -18.97 -24.76
C PRO A 462 -26.79 -18.59 -25.09
N GLY A 463 -26.34 -17.46 -24.55
CA GLY A 463 -24.95 -16.99 -24.60
C GLY A 463 -24.62 -16.26 -23.31
N ILE A 464 -25.07 -16.86 -22.21
CA ILE A 464 -25.23 -16.27 -20.88
C ILE A 464 -23.98 -15.47 -20.50
N GLY A 465 -24.20 -14.18 -20.23
CA GLY A 465 -23.23 -13.35 -19.53
C GLY A 465 -22.99 -13.88 -18.12
N CYS A 466 -21.75 -13.86 -17.66
CA CYS A 466 -21.41 -14.26 -16.29
C CYS A 466 -22.23 -13.44 -15.27
N VAL A 467 -22.80 -14.10 -14.25
CA VAL A 467 -23.54 -13.44 -13.16
C VAL A 467 -22.73 -13.56 -11.89
N ILE A 468 -22.43 -12.43 -11.25
CA ILE A 468 -21.89 -12.41 -9.90
C ILE A 468 -23.07 -12.35 -8.94
N GLY A 469 -23.17 -13.33 -8.05
CA GLY A 469 -24.27 -13.44 -7.10
C GLY A 469 -24.37 -12.28 -6.11
N GLY A 470 -25.51 -12.20 -5.44
CA GLY A 470 -25.77 -11.23 -4.37
C GLY A 470 -26.88 -10.23 -4.67
N THR A 471 -27.10 -9.34 -3.71
CA THR A 471 -28.24 -8.43 -3.66
C THR A 471 -27.75 -7.00 -3.56
N ALA A 472 -28.17 -6.14 -4.49
CA ALA A 472 -27.99 -4.71 -4.39
C ALA A 472 -28.99 -4.11 -3.37
N PRO A 473 -28.69 -2.96 -2.73
CA PRO A 473 -29.61 -2.32 -1.80
C PRO A 473 -31.00 -2.04 -2.40
N GLY A 474 -31.06 -1.78 -3.71
CA GLY A 474 -32.31 -1.52 -4.42
C GLY A 474 -32.81 -0.08 -4.21
N GLY A 475 -33.92 0.24 -4.87
CA GLY A 475 -34.68 1.48 -4.62
C GLY A 475 -34.21 2.72 -5.39
N VAL A 476 -32.96 3.15 -5.22
CA VAL A 476 -32.50 4.46 -5.72
C VAL A 476 -31.22 4.35 -6.56
N ALA A 477 -31.25 4.96 -7.74
CA ALA A 477 -30.08 5.04 -8.63
C ALA A 477 -29.06 6.08 -8.13
N SER A 478 -27.89 6.17 -8.76
CA SER A 478 -26.91 7.21 -8.43
C SER A 478 -27.46 8.63 -8.65
N THR A 479 -27.01 9.58 -7.84
CA THR A 479 -27.19 11.00 -8.12
C THR A 479 -26.31 11.39 -9.30
N VAL A 480 -26.84 12.16 -10.24
CA VAL A 480 -26.13 12.60 -11.46
C VAL A 480 -25.96 14.10 -11.42
N VAL A 481 -24.71 14.55 -11.51
CA VAL A 481 -24.33 15.97 -11.47
C VAL A 481 -23.54 16.31 -12.71
N ASP A 482 -23.99 17.31 -13.45
CA ASP A 482 -23.23 17.94 -14.53
C ASP A 482 -22.19 18.88 -13.95
N VAL A 483 -20.92 18.69 -14.33
CA VAL A 483 -19.78 19.51 -13.89
C VAL A 483 -19.06 20.16 -15.08
N THR A 484 -19.73 20.29 -16.22
CA THR A 484 -19.15 20.89 -17.43
C THR A 484 -19.15 22.43 -17.43
N GLY A 485 -20.07 23.05 -16.68
CA GLY A 485 -20.14 24.49 -16.50
C GLY A 485 -19.40 24.99 -15.26
N ASP A 486 -19.40 26.30 -15.05
CA ASP A 486 -18.75 26.96 -13.90
C ASP A 486 -19.31 26.52 -12.55
N ARG A 487 -20.58 26.07 -12.54
CA ARG A 487 -21.26 25.56 -11.35
C ARG A 487 -21.81 24.16 -11.62
N PRO A 488 -21.63 23.21 -10.68
CA PRO A 488 -22.26 21.90 -10.81
C PRO A 488 -23.79 21.98 -10.78
N VAL A 489 -24.46 21.18 -11.61
CA VAL A 489 -25.93 21.13 -11.71
C VAL A 489 -26.42 19.71 -11.50
N VAL A 490 -27.35 19.50 -10.57
CA VAL A 490 -27.97 18.19 -10.36
C VAL A 490 -28.93 17.89 -11.51
N LEU A 491 -28.61 16.89 -12.34
CA LEU A 491 -29.46 16.43 -13.44
C LEU A 491 -30.48 15.39 -12.98
N ARG A 492 -30.12 14.58 -11.98
CA ARG A 492 -30.99 13.58 -11.36
C ARG A 492 -30.59 13.39 -9.92
N GLU A 493 -31.53 13.58 -9.00
CA GLU A 493 -31.35 13.21 -7.60
C GLU A 493 -31.48 11.69 -7.42
N GLY A 494 -30.64 11.11 -6.57
CA GLY A 494 -30.53 9.68 -6.36
C GLY A 494 -30.06 9.36 -4.94
N ALA A 495 -29.14 8.41 -4.81
CA ALA A 495 -28.66 7.91 -3.52
C ALA A 495 -27.98 8.98 -2.63
N ILE A 496 -27.58 10.12 -3.21
CA ILE A 496 -26.98 11.26 -2.51
C ILE A 496 -27.93 12.45 -2.68
N GLY A 497 -28.53 12.90 -1.59
CA GLY A 497 -29.48 14.02 -1.62
C GLY A 497 -28.80 15.33 -1.99
N ALA A 498 -29.54 16.24 -2.66
CA ALA A 498 -29.00 17.51 -3.15
C ALA A 498 -28.36 18.36 -2.03
N ASP A 499 -28.93 18.34 -0.82
CA ASP A 499 -28.44 19.10 0.34
C ASP A 499 -27.05 18.62 0.83
N SER A 500 -26.69 17.37 0.54
CA SER A 500 -25.37 16.82 0.90
C SER A 500 -24.27 17.17 -0.11
N LEU A 501 -24.66 17.63 -1.31
CA LEU A 501 -23.75 18.13 -2.34
C LEU A 501 -23.40 19.60 -2.03
N GLN A 502 -22.54 19.82 -1.05
CA GLN A 502 -22.05 21.17 -0.74
C GLN A 502 -21.16 21.67 -1.90
N PHE A 503 -21.67 22.64 -2.67
CA PHE A 503 -20.90 23.32 -3.70
C PHE A 503 -20.04 24.44 -3.08
N PRO A 504 -18.78 24.62 -3.50
CA PRO A 504 -17.96 25.73 -3.02
C PRO A 504 -18.65 27.08 -3.33
N GLU A 505 -18.79 27.93 -2.32
CA GLU A 505 -19.28 29.31 -2.49
C GLU A 505 -18.26 30.14 -3.27
N ILE A 506 -18.73 30.93 -4.24
CA ILE A 506 -17.90 31.89 -4.96
C ILE A 506 -17.81 33.16 -4.10
N PRO A 507 -16.64 33.76 -3.87
CA PRO A 507 -16.57 35.11 -3.33
C PRO A 507 -17.31 36.06 -4.28
N ASN A 508 -18.34 36.75 -3.78
CA ASN A 508 -19.13 37.70 -4.56
C ASN A 508 -18.22 38.72 -5.26
N GLU A 509 -18.16 38.68 -6.59
CA GLU A 509 -17.76 39.82 -7.41
C GLU A 509 -18.91 40.86 -7.41
N SER A 510 -19.07 41.53 -6.28
CA SER A 510 -19.88 42.73 -6.18
C SER A 510 -19.28 43.63 -5.12
N GLY A 511 -18.17 44.26 -5.51
CA GLY A 511 -17.45 45.29 -4.77
C GLY A 511 -16.80 46.27 -5.74
N THR A 512 -17.63 46.91 -6.58
CA THR A 512 -17.30 48.20 -7.20
C THR A 512 -18.04 49.31 -6.48
#